data_AF-A0A5S3YN47-F1
#
_entry.id   AF-A0A5S3YN47-F1
#
_cell.length_a   1.000
_cell.length_b   1.000
_cell.length_c   1.000
_cell.angle_alpha   90.00
_cell.angle_beta   90.00
_cell.angle_gamma   90.00
#
_symmetry.space_group_name_H-M   'P 1'
#
loop_
_entity.id
_entity.type
_entity.pdbx_description
1 polymer ?
#
loop_
_entity_poly.entity_id
_entity_poly.type
_entity_poly.pdbx_seq_one_letter_code
_entity_poly.pdbx_strand_id
1 'polypeptide(L)'
;MAALLVAGFAQAQSKYEGAMAKGLDQMKEAKTAEDMAAVSAFFERVADAEKDKWLSYYFAAHANIVSVWMNHKLDKDKLSIKSKDLIAKAEALEPNNS
;
A
#
# COMPACT_ATOMS: atom_id res chain seq x y z
N MET A 1 -21.58 28.00 33.87
CA MET A 1 -21.91 26.83 33.05
C MET A 1 -21.71 27.21 31.59
N ALA A 2 -20.98 26.51 30.74
CA ALA A 2 -20.09 25.37 30.89
C ALA A 2 -19.05 25.55 29.77
N ALA A 3 -17.76 25.50 30.10
CA ALA A 3 -16.72 25.43 29.08
C ALA A 3 -16.77 24.02 28.47
N LEU A 4 -17.20 23.92 27.20
CA LEU A 4 -17.15 22.67 26.47
C LEU A 4 -15.71 22.46 25.99
N LEU A 5 -14.90 21.87 26.87
CA LEU A 5 -13.63 21.27 26.51
C LEU A 5 -13.93 20.10 25.57
N VAL A 6 -13.85 20.35 24.26
CA VAL A 6 -13.68 19.28 23.28
C VAL A 6 -12.25 18.78 23.46
N ALA A 7 -12.06 17.88 24.43
CA ALA A 7 -10.90 17.02 24.47
C ALA A 7 -10.99 16.12 23.23
N GLY A 8 -10.41 16.58 22.12
CA GLY A 8 -10.21 15.74 20.96
C GLY A 8 -9.39 14.54 21.40
N PHE A 9 -10.01 13.37 21.40
CA PHE A 9 -9.29 12.11 21.49
C PHE A 9 -8.26 12.12 20.37
N ALA A 10 -6.99 12.32 20.71
CA ALA A 10 -5.91 11.94 19.82
C ALA A 10 -6.02 10.42 19.68
N GLN A 11 -6.74 9.94 18.66
CA GLN A 11 -6.73 8.53 18.32
C GLN A 11 -5.28 8.18 18.03
N ALA A 12 -4.66 7.36 18.87
CA ALA A 12 -3.40 6.74 18.52
C ALA A 12 -3.65 5.99 17.20
N GLN A 13 -3.02 6.44 16.13
CA GLN A 13 -3.08 5.79 14.83
C GLN A 13 -2.67 4.32 15.03
N SER A 14 -3.48 3.40 14.50
CA SER A 14 -3.15 1.97 14.61
C SER A 14 -1.80 1.70 13.94
N LYS A 15 -1.12 0.63 14.36
CA LYS A 15 0.16 0.24 13.73
C LYS A 15 0.02 0.06 12.22
N TYR A 16 -1.12 -0.50 11.79
CA TYR A 16 -1.46 -0.65 10.38
C TYR A 16 -1.59 0.71 9.67
N GLU A 17 -2.42 1.61 10.18
CA GLU A 17 -2.58 2.95 9.59
C GLU A 17 -1.22 3.69 9.57
N GLY A 18 -0.41 3.54 10.61
CA GLY A 18 0.96 4.08 10.69
C GLY A 18 1.86 3.57 9.57
N ALA A 19 1.84 2.26 9.34
CA ALA A 19 2.57 1.63 8.26
C ALA A 19 2.04 2.07 6.89
N MET A 20 0.72 2.14 6.70
CA MET A 20 0.11 2.60 5.46
C MET A 20 0.48 4.05 5.12
N ALA A 21 0.38 4.96 6.10
CA ALA A 21 0.80 6.34 5.92
C ALA A 21 2.27 6.45 5.51
N LYS A 22 3.17 5.70 6.18
CA LYS A 22 4.58 5.64 5.81
C LYS A 22 4.79 5.12 4.39
N GLY A 23 4.07 4.08 3.97
CA GLY A 23 4.17 3.53 2.62
C GLY A 23 3.72 4.55 1.56
N LEU A 24 2.66 5.31 1.85
CA LEU A 24 2.16 6.36 0.97
C LEU A 24 3.14 7.54 0.87
N ASP A 25 3.78 7.93 1.98
CA ASP A 25 4.83 8.95 1.96
C ASP A 25 6.04 8.48 1.13
N GLN A 26 6.48 7.23 1.30
CA GLN A 26 7.53 6.64 0.47
C GLN A 26 7.15 6.62 -1.02
N MET A 27 5.89 6.29 -1.33
CA MET A 27 5.37 6.29 -2.70
C MET A 27 5.34 7.69 -3.30
N LYS A 28 5.00 8.71 -2.51
CA LYS A 28 5.02 10.12 -2.92
C LYS A 28 6.45 10.62 -3.18
N GLU A 29 7.43 10.14 -2.42
CA GLU A 29 8.83 10.54 -2.56
C GLU A 29 9.60 9.76 -3.64
N ALA A 30 9.08 8.61 -4.06
CA ALA A 30 9.70 7.73 -5.05
C ALA A 30 9.87 8.43 -6.42
N LYS A 31 11.08 8.33 -6.99
CA LYS A 31 11.44 8.98 -8.27
C LYS A 31 11.91 8.00 -9.34
N THR A 32 12.21 6.77 -8.94
CA THR A 32 12.74 5.73 -9.82
C THR A 32 11.89 4.47 -9.77
N ALA A 33 12.08 3.59 -10.75
CA ALA A 33 11.42 2.29 -10.76
C ALA A 33 11.87 1.44 -9.56
N GLU A 34 13.12 1.57 -9.15
CA GLU A 34 13.71 0.91 -7.98
C GLU A 34 13.05 1.40 -6.68
N ASP A 35 12.80 2.71 -6.56
CA ASP A 35 12.06 3.26 -5.40
C ASP A 35 10.64 2.68 -5.36
N MET A 36 9.93 2.65 -6.49
CA MET A 36 8.57 2.07 -6.55
C MET A 36 8.56 0.57 -6.27
N ALA A 37 9.59 -0.17 -6.69
CA ALA A 37 9.76 -1.57 -6.33
C ALA A 37 9.97 -1.74 -4.81
N ALA A 38 10.72 -0.84 -4.17
CA ALA A 38 10.90 -0.83 -2.72
C ALA A 38 9.59 -0.49 -1.97
N VAL A 39 8.81 0.46 -2.49
CA VAL A 39 7.46 0.80 -1.99
C VAL A 39 6.53 -0.41 -2.07
N SER A 40 6.51 -1.10 -3.21
CA SER A 40 5.73 -2.33 -3.40
C SER A 40 6.10 -3.39 -2.36
N ALA A 41 7.39 -3.66 -2.18
CA ALA A 41 7.89 -4.62 -1.19
C ALA A 41 7.61 -4.18 0.26
N PHE A 42 7.55 -2.87 0.53
CA PHE A 42 7.14 -2.37 1.84
C PHE A 42 5.67 -2.69 2.11
N PHE A 43 4.76 -2.35 1.18
CA PHE A 43 3.33 -2.65 1.33
C PHE A 43 3.07 -4.16 1.41
N GLU A 44 3.79 -4.99 0.64
CA GLU A 44 3.68 -6.44 0.71
C GLU A 44 4.04 -6.99 2.10
N ARG A 45 5.10 -6.46 2.74
CA ARG A 45 5.44 -6.81 4.13
C ARG A 45 4.37 -6.37 5.13
N VAL A 46 3.75 -5.21 4.92
CA VAL A 46 2.62 -4.75 5.75
C VAL A 46 1.43 -5.69 5.57
N ALA A 47 1.13 -6.08 4.33
CA ALA A 47 0.05 -7.01 4.02
C ALA A 47 0.27 -8.40 4.62
N ASP A 48 1.50 -8.91 4.58
CA ASP A 48 1.82 -10.21 5.18
C ASP A 48 1.79 -10.19 6.72
N ALA A 49 1.98 -9.02 7.34
CA ALA A 49 1.79 -8.83 8.78
C ALA A 49 0.30 -8.66 9.16
N GLU A 50 -0.48 -7.99 8.30
CA GLU A 50 -1.86 -7.58 8.53
C GLU A 50 -2.76 -8.19 7.43
N LYS A 51 -2.79 -9.53 7.39
CA LYS A 51 -3.35 -10.35 6.28
C LYS A 51 -4.84 -10.18 6.03
N ASP A 52 -5.56 -9.56 6.97
CA ASP A 52 -6.98 -9.25 6.86
C ASP A 52 -7.24 -7.87 6.25
N LYS A 53 -6.19 -7.13 5.88
CA LYS A 53 -6.29 -5.79 5.28
C LYS A 53 -6.01 -5.84 3.78
N TRP A 54 -7.05 -5.67 2.98
CA TRP A 54 -6.95 -5.69 1.52
C TRP A 54 -6.11 -4.53 0.95
N LEU A 55 -6.15 -3.36 1.59
CA LEU A 55 -5.60 -2.12 1.04
C LEU A 55 -4.07 -2.13 0.91
N SER A 56 -3.35 -2.80 1.81
CA SER A 56 -1.89 -2.99 1.70
C SER A 56 -1.52 -3.89 0.51
N TYR A 57 -2.27 -4.97 0.26
CA TYR A 57 -2.10 -5.78 -0.95
C TYR A 57 -2.35 -4.96 -2.23
N TYR A 58 -3.40 -4.13 -2.24
CA TYR A 58 -3.71 -3.24 -3.37
C TYR A 58 -2.56 -2.26 -3.67
N PHE A 59 -2.06 -1.54 -2.66
CA PHE A 59 -0.97 -0.58 -2.88
C PHE A 59 0.36 -1.27 -3.22
N ALA A 60 0.61 -2.49 -2.73
CA ALA A 60 1.74 -3.30 -3.18
C ALA A 60 1.66 -3.58 -4.68
N ALA A 61 0.47 -3.94 -5.19
CA ALA A 61 0.25 -4.20 -6.61
C ALA A 61 0.37 -2.92 -7.45
N HIS A 62 -0.19 -1.81 -6.96
CA HIS A 62 -0.15 -0.50 -7.62
C HIS A 62 1.28 -0.02 -7.82
N ALA A 63 2.08 0.05 -6.74
CA ALA A 63 3.47 0.47 -6.82
C ALA A 63 4.31 -0.43 -7.74
N ASN A 64 4.03 -1.75 -7.74
CA ASN A 64 4.69 -2.67 -8.65
C ASN A 64 4.39 -2.36 -10.13
N ILE A 65 3.13 -2.07 -10.48
CA ILE A 65 2.76 -1.66 -11.85
C ILE A 65 3.38 -0.32 -12.22
N VAL A 66 3.38 0.66 -11.31
CA VAL A 66 4.01 1.95 -11.56
C VAL A 66 5.50 1.79 -11.86
N SER A 67 6.22 0.87 -11.18
CA SER A 67 7.63 0.60 -11.48
C SER A 67 7.86 0.16 -12.93
N VAL A 68 6.94 -0.63 -13.51
CA VAL A 68 6.98 -1.08 -14.92
C VAL A 68 6.86 0.10 -15.88
N TRP A 69 5.96 1.04 -15.59
CA TRP A 69 5.77 2.24 -16.40
C TRP A 69 6.94 3.22 -16.29
N MET A 70 7.65 3.22 -15.16
CA MET A 70 8.85 4.05 -14.98
C MET A 70 10.08 3.46 -15.68
N ASN A 71 10.15 2.14 -15.83
CA ASN A 71 11.25 1.47 -16.54
C ASN A 71 10.73 0.34 -17.43
N HIS A 72 10.57 0.65 -18.72
CA HIS A 72 10.07 -0.29 -19.72
C HIS A 72 11.01 -1.46 -20.03
N LYS A 73 12.24 -1.47 -19.49
CA LYS A 73 13.20 -2.58 -19.62
C LYS A 73 12.96 -3.69 -18.60
N LEU A 74 12.12 -3.46 -17.60
CA LEU A 74 11.75 -4.49 -16.63
C LEU A 74 10.94 -5.59 -17.31
N ASP A 75 11.00 -6.79 -16.74
CA ASP A 75 10.20 -7.94 -17.17
C ASP A 75 8.72 -7.69 -16.84
N LYS A 76 7.99 -7.22 -17.85
CA LYS A 76 6.59 -6.81 -17.74
C LYS A 76 5.69 -8.00 -17.39
N ASP A 77 5.98 -9.17 -17.93
CA ASP A 77 5.16 -10.36 -17.70
C ASP A 77 5.31 -10.82 -16.26
N LYS A 78 6.55 -10.93 -15.78
CA LYS A 78 6.83 -11.29 -14.39
C LYS A 78 6.19 -10.31 -13.40
N LEU A 79 6.32 -9.00 -13.65
CA LEU A 79 5.76 -7.99 -12.75
C LEU A 79 4.24 -7.95 -12.83
N SER A 80 3.65 -8.16 -14.01
CA SER A 80 2.18 -8.23 -14.16
C SER A 80 1.60 -9.45 -13.45
N ILE A 81 2.28 -10.60 -13.49
CA ILE A 81 1.87 -11.80 -12.73
C ILE A 81 1.88 -11.48 -11.23
N LYS A 82 2.97 -10.91 -10.71
CA LYS A 82 3.04 -10.51 -9.30
C LYS A 82 1.91 -9.56 -8.90
N SER A 83 1.64 -8.54 -9.71
CA SER A 83 0.55 -7.59 -9.42
C SER A 83 -0.82 -8.26 -9.45
N LYS A 84 -1.07 -9.19 -10.37
CA LYS A 84 -2.31 -9.97 -10.40
C LYS A 84 -2.48 -10.82 -9.14
N ASP A 85 -1.42 -11.47 -8.66
CA ASP A 85 -1.48 -12.27 -7.44
C ASP A 85 -1.80 -11.40 -6.21
N LEU A 86 -1.22 -10.20 -6.13
CA LEU A 86 -1.49 -9.25 -5.06
C LEU A 86 -2.94 -8.71 -5.11
N ILE A 87 -3.44 -8.36 -6.30
CA ILE A 87 -4.84 -7.93 -6.49
C ILE A 87 -5.81 -9.07 -6.15
N ALA A 88 -5.53 -10.31 -6.56
CA ALA A 88 -6.38 -11.45 -6.21
C ALA A 88 -6.48 -11.65 -4.69
N LYS A 89 -5.40 -11.43 -3.94
CA LYS A 89 -5.44 -11.43 -2.46
C LYS A 89 -6.30 -10.31 -1.91
N ALA A 90 -6.20 -9.10 -2.48
CA ALA A 90 -7.00 -7.96 -2.07
C ALA A 90 -8.51 -8.18 -2.36
N GLU A 91 -8.85 -8.64 -3.56
CA GLU A 91 -10.23 -8.94 -3.97
C GLU A 91 -10.86 -10.07 -3.16
N ALA A 92 -10.09 -11.07 -2.77
CA ALA A 92 -10.57 -12.15 -1.91
C ALA A 92 -10.95 -11.66 -0.50
N LEU A 93 -10.32 -10.58 -0.03
CA LEU A 93 -10.62 -9.96 1.26
C LEU A 93 -11.79 -8.98 1.17
N GLU A 94 -11.84 -8.17 0.10
CA GLU A 94 -12.90 -7.18 -0.12
C GLU A 94 -13.23 -7.07 -1.61
N PRO A 95 -14.24 -7.82 -2.09
CA PRO A 95 -14.68 -7.75 -3.49
C PRO A 95 -15.29 -6.38 -3.82
N ASN A 96 -15.07 -5.90 -5.06
CA ASN A 96 -15.64 -4.64 -5.58
C ASN A 96 -15.21 -3.36 -4.85
N ASN A 97 -14.00 -3.32 -4.28
CA ASN A 97 -13.48 -2.13 -3.60
C ASN A 97 -12.56 -1.25 -4.48
N SER A 98 -12.90 -1.16 -5.77
CA SER A 98 -12.16 -0.43 -6.80
C SER A 98 -12.99 0.69 -7.41
#